data_AF-A0A6G4ECG9-F1
#
_entry.id   AF-A0A6G4ECG9-F1
#
_cell.length_a   1.000
_cell.length_b   1.000
_cell.length_c   1.000
_cell.angle_alpha   90.00
_cell.angle_beta   90.00
_cell.angle_gamma   90.00
#
_symmetry.space_group_name_H-M   'P 1'
#
loop_
_entity.id
_entity.type
_entity.pdbx_description
1 polymer ?
#
loop_
_entity_poly.entity_id
_entity_poly.type
_entity_poly.pdbx_seq_one_letter_code
_entity_poly.pdbx_strand_id
1 'polypeptide(L)'
;MKKNLRVILLVLALVLIDQSIKIYIHNNFMDKEFYILDSIFGVKPIINTKYSCFNSFGNMGIGLITHIVLNIVILFLILIIFDFIKERYSNNKIIYCLFVLVCAAAICSLIDKIFWGGSLDFISFKNFFIFDLKDVYISVFQIVAMLCIILNYKKLKAINEKTIYNEFKSYIKVKYFKRYI
;
A
#
# COMPACT_ATOMS: atom_id res chain seq x y z
N MET A 1 14.80 -18.07 6.85
CA MET A 1 15.56 -16.79 6.72
C MET A 1 15.58 -16.22 5.29
N LYS A 2 16.07 -16.92 4.26
CA LYS A 2 16.25 -16.36 2.89
C LYS A 2 14.99 -15.73 2.27
N LYS A 3 13.80 -16.31 2.49
CA LYS A 3 12.54 -15.79 1.93
C LYS A 3 12.06 -14.49 2.59
N ASN A 4 12.17 -14.37 3.91
CA ASN A 4 11.80 -13.14 4.63
C ASN A 4 12.70 -11.98 4.21
N LEU A 5 14.01 -12.24 4.10
CA LEU A 5 14.97 -11.26 3.61
C LEU A 5 14.60 -10.80 2.19
N ARG A 6 14.26 -11.73 1.29
CA ARG A 6 13.81 -11.37 -0.07
C ARG A 6 12.59 -10.44 -0.09
N VAL A 7 11.62 -10.67 0.79
CA VAL A 7 10.42 -9.81 0.90
C VAL A 7 10.82 -8.40 1.35
N ILE A 8 11.64 -8.30 2.39
CA ILE A 8 12.11 -7.02 2.91
C ILE A 8 12.88 -6.27 1.83
N LEU A 9 13.78 -6.93 1.11
CA LEU A 9 14.54 -6.34 0.01
C LEU A 9 13.64 -5.85 -1.13
N LEU A 10 12.58 -6.58 -1.47
CA LEU A 10 11.63 -6.15 -2.49
C LEU A 10 10.81 -4.93 -2.05
N VAL A 11 10.35 -4.90 -0.79
CA VAL A 11 9.66 -3.73 -0.24
C VAL A 11 10.58 -2.51 -0.26
N LEU A 12 11.82 -2.65 0.22
CA LEU A 12 12.81 -1.58 0.20
C LEU A 12 13.12 -1.12 -1.21
N ALA A 13 13.25 -2.03 -2.18
CA ALA A 13 13.49 -1.68 -3.57
C ALA A 13 12.34 -0.82 -4.14
N LEU A 14 11.08 -1.20 -3.93
CA LEU A 14 9.93 -0.43 -4.41
C LEU A 14 9.82 0.95 -3.74
N VAL A 15 10.12 1.03 -2.44
CA VAL A 15 10.16 2.29 -1.70
C VAL A 15 11.26 3.19 -2.22
N LEU A 16 12.47 2.65 -2.43
CA LEU A 16 13.60 3.40 -2.97
C LEU A 16 13.31 3.92 -4.38
N ILE A 17 12.68 3.12 -5.24
CA ILE A 17 12.28 3.53 -6.59
C ILE A 17 11.31 4.71 -6.54
N ASP A 18 10.23 4.62 -5.76
CA ASP A 18 9.23 5.68 -5.62
C ASP A 18 9.85 6.98 -5.09
N GLN A 19 10.60 6.90 -3.99
CA GLN A 19 11.17 8.08 -3.35
C GLN A 19 12.29 8.71 -4.17
N SER A 20 13.11 7.91 -4.87
CA SER A 20 14.16 8.44 -5.76
C SER A 20 13.56 9.20 -6.94
N ILE A 21 12.48 8.67 -7.54
CA ILE A 21 11.78 9.36 -8.63
C ILE A 21 11.15 10.65 -8.12
N LYS A 22 10.51 10.64 -6.95
CA LYS A 22 9.96 11.86 -6.33
C LYS A 22 11.01 12.93 -6.12
N ILE A 23 12.16 12.58 -5.54
CA ILE A 23 13.27 13.52 -5.35
C ILE A 23 13.75 14.07 -6.70
N TYR A 24 13.90 13.22 -7.71
CA TYR A 24 14.32 13.66 -9.04
C TYR A 24 13.30 14.60 -9.70
N ILE A 25 12.01 14.27 -9.63
CA ILE A 25 10.92 15.10 -10.17
C ILE A 25 10.86 16.45 -9.44
N HIS A 26 10.92 16.42 -8.11
CA HIS A 26 10.91 17.64 -7.29
C HIS A 26 12.01 18.63 -7.71
N ASN A 27 13.22 18.12 -7.92
CA ASN A 27 14.37 18.97 -8.21
C ASN A 27 14.45 19.47 -9.66
N ASN A 28 13.77 18.80 -10.61
CA ASN A 28 13.99 19.06 -12.05
C ASN A 28 12.72 19.40 -12.85
N PHE A 29 11.52 19.12 -12.31
CA PHE A 29 10.27 19.14 -13.07
C PHE A 29 9.08 19.82 -12.37
N MET A 30 9.22 20.37 -11.16
CA MET A 30 8.08 21.01 -10.45
C MET A 30 7.35 22.07 -11.27
N ASP A 31 8.07 22.85 -12.08
CA ASP A 31 7.51 23.91 -12.91
C ASP A 31 7.25 23.47 -14.37
N LYS A 32 7.27 22.16 -14.65
CA LYS A 32 7.12 21.61 -16.00
C LYS A 32 5.84 20.80 -16.12
N GLU A 33 5.12 21.05 -17.20
CA GLU A 33 3.95 20.28 -17.61
C GLU A 33 4.10 19.90 -19.08
N PHE A 34 4.06 18.60 -19.38
CA PHE A 34 4.09 18.12 -20.76
C PHE A 34 3.33 16.81 -20.92
N TYR A 35 2.85 16.57 -22.13
CA TYR A 35 1.96 15.47 -22.47
C TYR A 35 2.54 14.59 -23.57
N ILE A 36 2.17 13.32 -23.53
CA ILE A 36 2.61 12.23 -24.41
C ILE A 36 1.35 11.48 -24.86
N LEU A 37 1.39 10.88 -26.06
CA LEU A 37 0.29 10.10 -26.64
C LEU A 37 -1.02 10.89 -26.69
N ASP A 38 -1.06 11.98 -27.47
CA ASP A 38 -2.26 12.81 -27.65
C ASP A 38 -2.95 13.21 -26.34
N SER A 39 -2.15 13.60 -25.34
CA SER A 39 -2.63 14.01 -24.01
C SER A 39 -3.25 12.92 -23.15
N ILE A 40 -2.99 11.64 -23.45
CA ILE A 40 -3.42 10.52 -22.59
C ILE A 40 -2.56 10.46 -21.33
N PHE A 41 -1.23 10.58 -21.47
CA PHE A 41 -0.29 10.59 -20.34
C PHE A 41 0.48 11.89 -20.31
N GLY A 42 0.82 12.37 -19.13
CA GLY A 42 1.67 13.55 -18.98
C GLY A 42 2.48 13.52 -17.71
N VAL A 43 3.46 14.41 -17.64
CA VAL A 43 4.15 14.74 -16.40
C VAL A 43 3.62 16.07 -15.93
N LYS A 44 3.01 16.08 -14.75
CA LYS A 44 2.44 17.28 -14.10
C LYS A 44 2.64 17.16 -12.58
N PRO A 45 3.80 17.56 -12.06
CA PRO A 45 4.09 17.43 -10.64
C PRO A 45 3.22 18.35 -9.78
N ILE A 46 2.67 17.80 -8.71
CA ILE A 46 1.85 18.55 -7.74
C ILE A 46 2.04 17.96 -6.34
N ILE A 47 2.11 18.82 -5.33
CA ILE A 47 1.99 18.40 -3.93
C ILE A 47 0.51 18.27 -3.56
N ASN A 48 0.03 17.04 -3.50
CA ASN A 48 -1.32 16.70 -3.12
C ASN A 48 -1.47 16.65 -1.58
N THR A 49 -2.12 17.67 -1.03
CA THR A 49 -2.39 17.83 0.40
C THR A 49 -3.75 17.29 0.82
N LYS A 50 -4.45 16.55 -0.06
CA LYS A 50 -5.68 15.83 0.31
C LYS A 50 -5.37 14.49 1.00
N TYR A 51 -4.11 14.06 1.02
CA TYR A 51 -3.56 12.90 1.77
C TYR A 51 -4.08 11.51 1.38
N SER A 52 -5.28 11.41 0.82
CA SER A 52 -5.89 10.20 0.30
C SER A 52 -6.98 10.53 -0.71
N CYS A 53 -7.18 9.62 -1.66
CA CYS A 53 -8.30 9.62 -2.60
C CYS A 53 -9.66 9.75 -1.87
N PHE A 54 -9.88 9.01 -0.79
CA PHE A 54 -11.13 9.06 -0.01
C PHE A 54 -11.39 10.44 0.62
N ASN A 55 -10.36 11.06 1.20
CA ASN A 55 -10.47 12.41 1.77
C ASN A 55 -10.71 13.47 0.68
N SER A 56 -10.15 13.28 -0.52
CA SER A 56 -10.37 14.14 -1.68
C SER A 56 -11.79 14.02 -2.23
N PHE A 57 -12.24 12.82 -2.58
CA PHE A 57 -13.57 12.60 -3.17
C PHE A 57 -14.71 12.87 -2.18
N GLY A 58 -14.52 12.52 -0.91
CA GLY A 58 -15.52 12.75 0.13
C GLY A 58 -15.55 14.17 0.69
N ASN A 59 -14.64 15.06 0.26
CA ASN A 59 -14.48 16.41 0.82
C ASN A 59 -14.46 16.42 2.37
N MET A 60 -13.82 15.42 2.98
CA MET A 60 -13.97 15.17 4.42
C MET A 60 -13.17 16.13 5.30
N GLY A 61 -12.16 16.81 4.73
CA GLY A 61 -11.34 17.76 5.48
C GLY A 61 -10.48 17.12 6.57
N ILE A 62 -10.18 15.81 6.47
CA ILE A 62 -9.37 15.09 7.44
C ILE A 62 -7.92 15.58 7.34
N GLY A 63 -7.34 15.95 8.49
CA GLY A 63 -6.00 16.54 8.57
C GLY A 63 -4.85 15.53 8.45
N LEU A 64 -3.65 16.08 8.23
CA LEU A 64 -2.40 15.33 8.04
C LEU A 64 -2.11 14.34 9.17
N ILE A 65 -2.20 14.81 10.43
CA ILE A 65 -1.87 13.99 11.61
C ILE A 65 -2.75 12.74 11.68
N THR A 66 -4.06 12.90 11.45
CA THR A 66 -5.01 11.78 11.41
C THR A 66 -4.62 10.76 10.34
N HIS A 67 -4.22 11.23 9.16
CA HIS A 67 -3.76 10.36 8.08
C HIS A 67 -2.43 9.66 8.38
N ILE A 68 -1.50 10.30 9.10
CA ILE A 68 -0.25 9.66 9.56
C ILE A 68 -0.57 8.53 10.54
N VAL A 69 -1.38 8.83 11.57
CA VAL A 69 -1.78 7.83 12.59
C VAL A 69 -2.50 6.66 11.94
N LEU A 70 -3.47 6.94 11.06
CA LEU A 70 -4.20 5.90 10.33
C LEU A 70 -3.25 5.02 9.49
N ASN A 71 -2.27 5.62 8.81
CA ASN A 71 -1.32 4.86 8.00
C ASN A 71 -0.42 3.95 8.87
N ILE A 72 0.04 4.43 10.02
CA ILE A 72 0.81 3.60 10.97
C ILE A 72 -0.02 2.41 11.47
N VAL A 73 -1.29 2.65 11.83
CA VAL A 73 -2.21 1.59 12.26
C VAL A 73 -2.43 0.57 11.15
N ILE A 74 -2.70 1.03 9.92
CA ILE A 74 -2.88 0.15 8.76
C ILE A 74 -1.62 -0.68 8.48
N LEU A 75 -0.44 -0.05 8.51
CA LEU A 75 0.83 -0.74 8.31
C LEU A 75 1.03 -1.84 9.37
N PHE A 76 0.75 -1.55 10.63
CA PHE A 76 0.83 -2.54 11.70
C PHE A 76 -0.15 -3.70 11.51
N LEU A 77 -1.39 -3.41 11.12
CA LEU A 77 -2.40 -4.43 10.81
C LEU A 77 -1.97 -5.32 9.64
N ILE A 78 -1.42 -4.73 8.57
CA ILE A 78 -0.88 -5.48 7.42
C ILE A 78 0.20 -6.47 7.87
N LEU A 79 1.14 -6.03 8.72
CA LEU A 79 2.22 -6.87 9.23
C LEU A 79 1.67 -8.05 10.05
N ILE A 80 0.74 -7.80 10.96
CA ILE A 80 0.11 -8.84 11.80
C ILE A 80 -0.67 -9.84 10.94
N ILE A 81 -1.51 -9.35 10.02
CA ILE A 81 -2.33 -10.18 9.15
C ILE A 81 -1.44 -11.06 8.27
N PHE A 82 -0.38 -10.51 7.69
CA PHE A 82 0.53 -11.28 6.87
C PHE A 82 1.27 -12.36 7.64
N ASP A 83 1.75 -12.04 8.86
CA ASP A 83 2.42 -12.99 9.72
C ASP A 83 1.48 -14.14 10.12
N PHE A 84 0.23 -13.83 10.45
CA PHE A 84 -0.82 -14.84 10.68
C PHE A 84 -1.05 -15.71 9.43
N ILE A 85 -1.28 -15.10 8.27
CA ILE A 85 -1.56 -15.82 7.02
C ILE A 85 -0.39 -16.74 6.68
N LYS A 86 0.84 -16.27 6.81
CA LYS A 86 2.04 -17.03 6.50
C LYS A 86 2.24 -18.23 7.43
N GLU A 87 1.91 -18.10 8.71
CA GLU A 87 2.08 -19.18 9.69
C GLU A 87 1.00 -20.25 9.54
N ARG A 88 -0.24 -19.84 9.23
CA ARG A 88 -1.40 -20.75 9.17
C ARG A 88 -1.72 -21.27 7.78
N TYR A 89 -1.44 -20.49 6.75
CA TYR A 89 -1.81 -20.78 5.38
C TYR A 89 -0.56 -20.95 4.52
N SER A 90 -0.64 -21.88 3.58
CA SER A 90 0.50 -22.34 2.79
C SER A 90 1.27 -21.21 2.08
N ASN A 91 2.50 -21.53 1.70
CA ASN A 91 3.49 -20.60 1.17
C ASN A 91 3.21 -20.10 -0.27
N ASN A 92 2.09 -19.39 -0.48
CA ASN A 92 1.63 -18.96 -1.80
C ASN A 92 2.37 -17.69 -2.28
N LYS A 93 3.04 -17.76 -3.43
CA LYS A 93 3.79 -16.64 -4.03
C LYS A 93 2.93 -15.39 -4.26
N ILE A 94 1.64 -15.53 -4.59
CA ILE A 94 0.73 -14.41 -4.82
C ILE A 94 0.52 -13.60 -3.55
N ILE A 95 0.32 -14.26 -2.40
CA ILE A 95 0.16 -13.59 -1.10
C ILE A 95 1.40 -12.77 -0.75
N TYR A 96 2.60 -13.31 -1.02
CA TYR A 96 3.85 -12.58 -0.82
C TYR A 96 3.97 -11.37 -1.76
N CYS A 97 3.54 -11.49 -3.01
CA CYS A 97 3.50 -10.37 -3.95
C CYS A 97 2.56 -9.25 -3.48
N LEU A 98 1.34 -9.62 -3.10
CA LEU A 98 0.35 -8.70 -2.54
C LEU A 98 0.88 -7.98 -1.29
N PHE A 99 1.54 -8.72 -0.40
CA PHE A 99 2.16 -8.15 0.80
C PHE A 99 3.26 -7.14 0.47
N VAL A 100 4.16 -7.47 -0.48
CA VAL A 100 5.21 -6.54 -0.91
C VAL A 100 4.60 -5.24 -1.46
N LEU A 101 3.58 -5.33 -2.31
CA LEU A 101 2.92 -4.16 -2.91
C LEU A 101 2.25 -3.27 -1.85
N VAL A 102 1.43 -3.86 -0.97
CA VAL A 102 0.69 -3.08 0.03
C VAL A 102 1.61 -2.48 1.10
N CYS A 103 2.66 -3.21 1.51
CA CYS A 103 3.67 -2.67 2.43
C CYS A 103 4.47 -1.52 1.80
N ALA A 104 4.94 -1.69 0.56
CA ALA A 104 5.65 -0.62 -0.13
C ALA A 104 4.77 0.62 -0.27
N ALA A 105 3.52 0.46 -0.70
CA ALA A 105 2.57 1.57 -0.82
C ALA A 105 2.33 2.28 0.52
N ALA A 106 2.10 1.54 1.60
CA ALA A 106 1.87 2.11 2.93
C ALA A 106 3.11 2.87 3.45
N ILE A 107 4.31 2.31 3.27
CA ILE A 107 5.57 2.95 3.68
C ILE A 107 5.83 4.21 2.86
N CYS A 108 5.73 4.17 1.53
CA CYS A 108 5.84 5.37 0.68
C CYS A 108 4.84 6.44 1.12
N SER A 109 3.58 6.05 1.32
CA SER A 109 2.51 6.94 1.77
C SER A 109 2.77 7.57 3.15
N LEU A 110 3.54 6.90 4.01
CA LEU A 110 3.95 7.43 5.32
C LEU A 110 5.13 8.41 5.17
N ILE A 111 6.14 8.05 4.37
CA ILE A 111 7.27 8.92 4.03
C ILE A 111 6.76 10.22 3.40
N ASP A 112 5.84 10.12 2.45
CA ASP A 112 5.22 11.26 1.78
C ASP A 112 4.63 12.26 2.77
N LYS A 113 3.80 11.77 3.70
CA LYS A 113 3.13 12.62 4.70
C LYS A 113 4.12 13.26 5.67
N ILE A 114 5.18 12.55 6.05
CA ILE A 114 6.17 13.03 7.03
C ILE A 114 7.10 14.06 6.39
N PHE A 115 7.60 13.81 5.18
CA PHE A 115 8.67 14.61 4.57
C PHE A 115 8.15 15.66 3.58
N TRP A 116 7.01 15.43 2.94
CA TRP A 116 6.45 16.32 1.91
C TRP A 116 5.20 17.09 2.40
N GLY A 117 4.69 16.77 3.60
CA GLY A 117 3.44 17.35 4.11
C GLY A 117 2.21 17.04 3.25
N GLY A 118 2.28 15.99 2.43
CA GLY A 118 1.31 15.66 1.40
C GLY A 118 1.76 14.43 0.61
N SER A 119 1.60 14.47 -0.71
CA SER A 119 2.12 13.48 -1.66
C SER A 119 2.62 14.20 -2.90
N LEU A 120 3.83 13.90 -3.38
CA LEU A 120 4.27 14.39 -4.68
C LEU A 120 3.75 13.46 -5.77
N ASP A 121 2.65 13.87 -6.39
CA ASP A 121 2.02 13.18 -7.51
C ASP A 121 2.57 13.79 -8.81
N PHE A 122 2.83 12.99 -9.85
CA PHE A 122 3.54 13.50 -11.03
C PHE A 122 3.12 12.91 -12.37
N ILE A 123 2.41 11.78 -12.38
CA ILE A 123 1.88 11.17 -13.61
C ILE A 123 0.45 11.66 -13.81
N SER A 124 0.21 12.47 -14.84
CA SER A 124 -1.13 12.88 -15.26
C SER A 124 -1.73 11.86 -16.22
N PHE A 125 -2.99 11.47 -15.99
CA PHE A 125 -3.77 10.67 -16.94
C PHE A 125 -4.98 11.46 -17.43
N LYS A 126 -5.02 11.78 -18.73
CA LYS A 126 -6.10 12.51 -19.43
C LYS A 126 -6.59 13.78 -18.69
N ASN A 127 -5.73 14.43 -17.90
CA ASN A 127 -6.10 15.53 -17.00
C ASN A 127 -7.22 15.20 -16.02
N PHE A 128 -7.52 13.91 -15.81
CA PHE A 128 -8.58 13.44 -14.91
C PHE A 128 -8.05 13.28 -13.49
N PHE A 129 -6.88 12.67 -13.35
CA PHE A 129 -6.19 12.55 -12.06
C PHE A 129 -4.68 12.51 -12.27
N ILE A 130 -3.97 12.94 -11.23
CA ILE A 130 -2.51 12.89 -11.15
C ILE A 130 -2.17 11.92 -10.02
N PHE A 131 -1.20 11.04 -10.25
CA PHE A 131 -0.83 9.99 -9.31
C PHE A 131 0.69 9.76 -9.31
N ASP A 132 1.16 8.94 -8.39
CA ASP A 132 2.56 8.53 -8.27
C ASP A 132 2.71 6.99 -8.30
N LEU A 133 3.92 6.48 -8.01
CA LEU A 133 4.13 5.04 -8.03
C LEU A 133 3.50 4.30 -6.85
N LYS A 134 3.37 4.91 -5.67
CA LYS A 134 2.65 4.24 -4.57
C LYS A 134 1.18 4.01 -4.92
N ASP A 135 0.56 4.89 -5.70
CA ASP A 135 -0.82 4.73 -6.16
C ASP A 135 -0.92 3.54 -7.12
N VAL A 136 0.07 3.36 -8.00
CA VAL A 136 0.17 2.16 -8.85
C VAL A 136 0.33 0.90 -8.00
N TYR A 137 1.20 0.92 -6.97
CA TYR A 137 1.42 -0.24 -6.10
C TYR A 137 0.13 -0.69 -5.41
N ILE A 138 -0.63 0.26 -4.83
CA ILE A 138 -1.88 -0.06 -4.15
C ILE A 138 -2.99 -0.47 -5.13
N SER A 139 -3.07 0.13 -6.32
CA SER A 139 -4.05 -0.26 -7.35
C SER A 139 -3.79 -1.67 -7.87
N VAL A 140 -2.54 -2.03 -8.15
CA VAL A 140 -2.19 -3.40 -8.57
C VAL A 140 -2.50 -4.40 -7.45
N PHE A 141 -2.18 -4.06 -6.20
CA PHE A 141 -2.57 -4.88 -5.05
C PHE A 141 -4.10 -5.12 -5.02
N GLN A 142 -4.90 -4.06 -5.15
CA GLN A 142 -6.36 -4.14 -5.10
C GLN A 142 -6.92 -5.01 -6.23
N ILE A 143 -6.47 -4.81 -7.47
CA ILE A 143 -6.91 -5.58 -8.63
C ILE A 143 -6.58 -7.07 -8.45
N VAL A 144 -5.34 -7.39 -8.10
CA VAL A 144 -4.91 -8.79 -7.94
C VAL A 144 -5.60 -9.45 -6.74
N ALA A 145 -5.79 -8.74 -5.63
CA ALA A 145 -6.52 -9.25 -4.47
C ALA A 145 -7.99 -9.54 -4.82
N MET A 146 -8.66 -8.64 -5.54
CA MET A 146 -10.04 -8.81 -5.99
C MET A 146 -10.18 -10.00 -6.95
N LEU A 147 -9.26 -10.15 -7.90
CA LEU A 147 -9.22 -11.31 -8.80
C LEU A 147 -9.04 -12.61 -8.00
N CYS A 148 -8.17 -12.63 -6.99
CA CYS A 148 -8.01 -13.81 -6.11
C CYS A 148 -9.32 -14.17 -5.40
N ILE A 149 -10.06 -13.17 -4.92
CA ILE A 149 -11.36 -13.38 -4.26
C ILE A 149 -12.39 -13.95 -5.23
N ILE A 150 -12.53 -13.34 -6.41
CA ILE A 150 -13.50 -13.76 -7.44
C ILE A 150 -13.21 -15.20 -7.89
N LEU A 151 -11.96 -15.49 -8.24
CA LEU A 151 -11.55 -16.82 -8.75
C LEU A 151 -11.69 -17.93 -7.69
N ASN A 152 -11.61 -17.59 -6.39
CA ASN A 152 -11.72 -18.55 -5.30
C ASN A 152 -13.05 -18.44 -4.53
N TYR A 153 -14.05 -17.73 -5.06
CA TYR A 153 -15.28 -17.40 -4.34
C TYR A 153 -15.99 -18.64 -3.74
N LYS A 154 -16.12 -19.73 -4.50
CA LYS A 154 -16.75 -20.97 -4.00
C LYS A 154 -16.00 -21.57 -2.81
N LYS A 155 -14.66 -21.56 -2.85
CA LYS A 155 -13.81 -22.05 -1.76
C LYS A 155 -13.93 -21.14 -0.55
N LEU A 156 -13.89 -19.82 -0.75
CA LEU A 156 -14.04 -18.83 0.31
C LEU A 156 -15.40 -18.93 1.01
N LYS A 157 -16.49 -19.14 0.25
CA LYS A 157 -17.84 -19.33 0.79
C LYS A 157 -17.96 -20.58 1.67
N ALA A 158 -17.15 -21.60 1.42
CA ALA A 158 -17.11 -22.81 2.23
C ALA A 158 -16.31 -22.62 3.53
N ILE A 159 -15.56 -21.53 3.68
CA ILE A 159 -14.80 -21.26 4.90
C ILE A 159 -15.74 -20.72 5.97
N ASN A 160 -15.64 -21.30 7.17
CA ASN A 160 -16.35 -20.80 8.34
C ASN A 160 -15.59 -19.61 8.94
N GLU A 161 -16.18 -18.42 8.85
CA GLU A 161 -15.63 -17.17 9.38
C GLU A 161 -15.32 -17.25 10.88
N LYS A 162 -16.18 -17.93 11.67
CA LYS A 162 -15.97 -18.12 13.10
C LYS A 162 -14.71 -18.94 13.38
N THR A 163 -14.39 -19.89 12.50
CA THR A 163 -13.14 -20.67 12.60
C THR A 163 -11.93 -19.79 12.35
N ILE A 164 -11.91 -19.00 11.26
CA ILE A 164 -10.80 -18.07 10.98
C ILE A 164 -10.62 -17.09 12.13
N TYR A 165 -11.71 -16.50 12.64
CA TYR A 165 -11.65 -15.55 13.73
C TYR A 165 -11.04 -16.18 15.01
N ASN A 166 -11.46 -17.39 15.35
CA ASN A 166 -10.91 -18.11 16.51
C ASN A 166 -9.43 -18.47 16.32
N GLU A 167 -9.02 -18.87 15.11
CA GLU A 167 -7.62 -19.11 14.77
C GLU A 167 -6.79 -17.83 14.91
N PHE A 168 -7.27 -16.70 14.39
CA PHE A 168 -6.60 -15.41 14.49
C PHE A 168 -6.48 -14.96 15.95
N LYS A 169 -7.57 -15.03 16.72
CA LYS A 169 -7.58 -14.69 18.14
C LYS A 169 -6.59 -15.57 18.93
N SER A 170 -6.58 -16.87 18.66
CA SER A 170 -5.66 -17.82 19.29
C SER A 170 -4.21 -17.50 18.93
N TYR A 171 -3.94 -17.23 17.66
CA TYR A 171 -2.63 -16.83 17.17
C TYR A 171 -2.10 -15.58 17.89
N ILE A 172 -2.90 -14.52 17.97
CA ILE A 172 -2.52 -13.28 18.67
C ILE A 172 -2.24 -13.56 20.14
N LYS A 173 -3.11 -14.32 20.81
CA LYS A 173 -2.95 -14.68 22.23
C LYS A 173 -1.65 -15.45 22.47
N VAL A 174 -1.33 -16.44 21.63
CA VAL A 174 -0.12 -17.25 21.80
C VAL A 174 1.14 -16.42 21.51
N LYS A 175 1.15 -15.66 20.43
CA LYS A 175 2.37 -14.99 19.94
C LYS A 175 2.73 -13.72 20.72
N TYR A 176 1.74 -12.94 21.13
CA TYR A 176 1.96 -11.63 21.76
C TYR A 176 1.67 -11.59 23.25
N PHE A 177 0.88 -12.54 23.78
CA PHE A 177 0.44 -12.52 25.18
C PHE A 177 0.87 -13.71 26.02
N LYS A 178 1.35 -14.81 25.42
CA LYS A 178 1.88 -15.95 26.17
C LYS A 178 3.34 -15.67 26.54
N ARG A 179 3.55 -15.09 27.72
CA ARG A 179 4.85 -15.14 28.40
C ARG A 179 5.17 -16.60 28.66
N TYR A 180 6.34 -17.06 28.23
CA TYR A 180 6.90 -18.32 28.71
C TYR A 180 7.11 -18.15 30.22
N ILE A 181 6.20 -18.71 31.02
CA ILE A 181 6.39 -18.98 32.44
C ILE A 181 6.86 -20.44 32.53
#